data_AF-A0A529ZQ32-F1
#
_entry.id   AF-A0A529ZQ32-F1
#
_cell.length_a   1.000
_cell.length_b   1.000
_cell.length_c   1.000
_cell.angle_alpha   90.00
_cell.angle_beta   90.00
_cell.angle_gamma   90.00
#
_symmetry.space_group_name_H-M   'P 1'
#
loop_
_entity.id
_entity.type
_entity.pdbx_description
1 polymer ?
#
loop_
_entity_poly.entity_id
_entity_poly.type
_entity_poly.pdbx_seq_one_letter_code
_entity_poly.pdbx_strand_id
1 'polypeptide(L)'
;MPILNRAAQMQEEVAGWRRHLHQTPELNFDVFQTAGFVTEKLKAFGCDEVVTGLGKTGVVGIIRGRKGDGPTIGLRADMDALPIDEITGKPWASTVRGKMHACGHDGHNAML
;
A
#
# COMPACT_ATOMS: atom_id res chain seq x y z
N MET A 1 8.29 -20.58 19.76
CA MET A 1 7.72 -19.22 19.88
C MET A 1 6.26 -19.32 19.48
N PRO A 2 5.29 -18.93 20.32
CA PRO A 2 3.92 -18.87 19.85
C PRO A 2 3.87 -17.88 18.69
N ILE A 3 3.02 -18.18 17.70
CA ILE A 3 2.61 -17.19 16.71
C ILE A 3 1.89 -16.10 17.51
N LEU A 4 2.63 -15.07 17.94
CA LEU A 4 2.01 -13.81 18.30
C LEU A 4 1.32 -13.36 17.03
N ASN A 5 0.00 -13.46 16.97
CA ASN A 5 -0.75 -13.06 15.79
C ASN A 5 -0.79 -11.53 15.72
N ARG A 6 0.39 -10.93 15.52
CA ARG A 6 0.61 -9.49 15.39
C ARG A 6 -0.22 -8.94 14.24
N ALA A 7 -0.46 -9.75 13.21
CA ALA A 7 -1.41 -9.43 12.15
C ALA A 7 -2.84 -9.20 12.69
N ALA A 8 -3.33 -10.05 13.59
CA ALA A 8 -4.63 -9.82 14.24
C ALA A 8 -4.64 -8.54 15.10
N GLN A 9 -3.52 -8.23 15.79
CA GLN A 9 -3.40 -7.00 16.59
C GLN A 9 -3.37 -5.74 15.72
N MET A 10 -2.83 -5.82 14.50
CA MET A 10 -2.74 -4.71 13.55
C MET A 10 -3.98 -4.57 12.65
N GLN A 11 -4.98 -5.44 12.80
CA GLN A 11 -6.11 -5.52 11.88
C GLN A 11 -6.86 -4.19 11.72
N GLU A 12 -7.10 -3.46 12.82
CA GLU A 12 -7.77 -2.16 12.77
C GLU A 12 -6.92 -1.11 12.04
N GLU A 13 -5.61 -1.09 12.31
CA GLU A 13 -4.67 -0.15 11.70
C GLU A 13 -4.54 -0.39 10.18
N VAL A 14 -4.34 -1.65 9.79
CA VAL A 14 -4.25 -2.08 8.38
C VAL A 14 -5.56 -1.80 7.64
N ALA A 15 -6.71 -2.08 8.28
CA ALA A 15 -8.01 -1.71 7.72
C ALA A 15 -8.16 -0.20 7.56
N GLY A 16 -7.61 0.59 8.49
CA GLY A 16 -7.52 2.05 8.40
C GLY A 16 -6.74 2.51 7.17
N TRP A 17 -5.56 1.93 6.91
CA TRP A 17 -4.76 2.24 5.72
C TRP A 17 -5.49 1.89 4.43
N ARG A 18 -6.07 0.69 4.38
CA ARG A 18 -6.87 0.25 3.22
C ARG A 18 -8.00 1.23 2.93
N ARG A 19 -8.75 1.65 3.96
CA ARG A 19 -9.86 2.61 3.82
C ARG A 19 -9.37 3.99 3.38
N HIS A 20 -8.25 4.46 3.92
CA HIS A 20 -7.63 5.72 3.50
C HIS A 20 -7.30 5.71 2.01
N LEU A 21 -6.61 4.67 1.53
CA LEU A 21 -6.27 4.51 0.12
C LEU A 21 -7.53 4.38 -0.75
N HIS A 22 -8.54 3.64 -0.29
CA HIS A 22 -9.81 3.49 -1.01
C HIS A 22 -10.55 4.81 -1.25
N GLN A 23 -10.44 5.76 -0.33
CA GLN A 23 -11.14 7.05 -0.40
C GLN A 23 -10.51 8.03 -1.40
N THR A 24 -9.23 7.89 -1.72
CA THR A 24 -8.49 8.78 -2.61
C THR A 24 -7.79 8.02 -3.75
N PRO A 25 -8.54 7.30 -4.60
CA PRO A 25 -7.96 6.49 -5.67
C PRO A 25 -7.32 7.34 -6.76
N GLU A 26 -6.19 6.87 -7.28
CA GLU A 26 -5.42 7.49 -8.36
C GLU A 26 -5.25 6.51 -9.53
N LEU A 27 -5.06 7.00 -10.75
CA LEU A 27 -5.12 6.17 -11.96
C LEU A 27 -3.75 5.94 -12.57
N ASN A 28 -3.57 4.77 -13.19
CA ASN A 28 -2.40 4.43 -14.01
C ASN A 28 -1.09 4.78 -13.27
N PHE A 29 -0.21 5.55 -13.90
CA PHE A 29 1.07 5.99 -13.33
C PHE A 29 0.98 7.29 -12.51
N ASP A 30 -0.20 7.91 -12.41
CA ASP A 30 -0.41 9.19 -11.71
C ASP A 30 -0.83 8.98 -10.25
N VAL A 31 -0.19 8.03 -9.58
CA VAL A 31 -0.46 7.59 -8.19
C VAL A 31 0.44 8.30 -7.17
N PHE A 32 0.55 9.63 -7.26
CA PHE A 32 1.50 10.40 -6.45
C PHE A 32 1.17 10.42 -4.96
N GLN A 33 -0.11 10.52 -4.59
CA GLN A 33 -0.52 10.50 -3.19
C GLN A 33 -0.41 9.10 -2.61
N THR A 34 -0.82 8.07 -3.35
CA THR A 34 -0.66 6.67 -2.93
C THR A 34 0.82 6.31 -2.76
N ALA A 35 1.67 6.67 -3.73
CA ALA A 35 3.11 6.46 -3.63
C ALA A 35 3.73 7.22 -2.45
N GLY A 36 3.27 8.45 -2.19
CA GLY A 36 3.66 9.22 -1.01
C GLY A 36 3.29 8.53 0.30
N PHE A 37 2.05 8.04 0.41
CA PHE A 37 1.59 7.28 1.56
C PHE A 37 2.45 6.03 1.81
N VAL A 38 2.69 5.22 0.77
CA VAL A 38 3.53 4.01 0.86
C VAL A 38 4.96 4.36 1.27
N THR A 39 5.53 5.41 0.68
CA THR A 39 6.88 5.90 1.02
C THR A 39 7.00 6.24 2.50
N GLU A 40 6.04 6.99 3.04
CA GLU A 40 6.07 7.38 4.46
C GLU A 40 5.86 6.18 5.39
N LYS A 41 5.02 5.21 5.01
CA LYS A 41 4.87 3.96 5.76
C LYS A 41 6.15 3.14 5.79
N LEU A 42 6.79 2.90 4.64
CA LEU A 42 8.04 2.14 4.57
C LEU A 42 9.16 2.79 5.40
N LYS A 43 9.28 4.13 5.37
CA LYS A 43 10.21 4.86 6.24
C LYS A 43 9.87 4.67 7.72
N ALA A 44 8.59 4.83 8.09
CA ALA A 44 8.14 4.70 9.47
C ALA A 44 8.33 3.27 10.03
N PHE A 45 8.23 2.25 9.17
CA PHE A 45 8.50 0.86 9.54
C PHE A 45 10.00 0.56 9.74
N GLY A 46 10.87 1.47 9.30
CA GLY A 46 12.32 1.34 9.44
C GLY A 46 12.95 0.47 8.35
N CYS A 47 12.42 0.50 7.12
CA CYS A 47 13.16 -0.04 5.97
C CYS A 47 14.54 0.64 5.87
N ASP A 48 15.57 -0.16 5.59
CA ASP A 48 16.96 0.33 5.51
C ASP A 48 17.16 1.29 4.33
N GLU A 49 16.41 1.09 3.25
CA GLU A 49 16.41 1.94 2.07
C GLU A 49 14.97 2.07 1.53
N VAL A 50 14.60 3.28 1.11
CA VAL A 50 13.34 3.54 0.41
C VAL A 50 13.65 4.32 -0.85
N VAL A 51 13.54 3.64 -1.99
CA VAL A 51 13.80 4.21 -3.32
C VAL A 51 12.46 4.61 -3.94
N THR A 52 12.36 5.84 -4.43
CA THR A 52 11.14 6.40 -5.03
C THR A 52 11.38 6.90 -6.45
N GLY A 53 10.32 7.24 -7.17
CA GLY A 53 10.40 7.82 -8.51
C GLY A 53 10.73 6.81 -9.62
N LEU A 54 10.65 5.51 -9.31
CA LEU A 54 10.93 4.43 -10.26
C LEU A 54 9.77 4.33 -11.25
N GLY A 55 10.02 4.56 -12.54
CA GLY A 55 8.94 4.56 -13.53
C GLY A 55 7.83 5.55 -13.16
N LYS A 56 8.23 6.77 -12.75
CA LYS A 56 7.38 7.90 -12.29
C LYS A 56 6.96 7.83 -10.82
N THR A 57 6.26 6.79 -10.39
CA THR A 57 5.68 6.72 -9.03
C THR A 57 5.98 5.43 -8.27
N GLY A 58 6.76 4.52 -8.84
CA GLY A 58 7.17 3.28 -8.17
C GLY A 58 8.00 3.55 -6.92
N VAL A 59 7.76 2.72 -5.90
CA VAL A 59 8.43 2.74 -4.60
C VAL A 59 8.97 1.35 -4.29
N VAL A 60 10.21 1.26 -3.82
CA VAL A 60 10.84 0.03 -3.36
C VAL A 60 11.41 0.24 -1.97
N GLY A 61 10.94 -0.55 -1.00
CA GLY A 61 11.53 -0.65 0.33
C GLY A 61 12.48 -1.85 0.41
N ILE A 62 13.69 -1.64 0.94
CA ILE A 62 14.67 -2.71 1.14
C ILE A 62 14.84 -2.95 2.64
N ILE A 63 14.73 -4.21 3.05
CA ILE A 63 14.99 -4.67 4.41
C ILE A 63 16.18 -5.63 4.37
N ARG A 64 17.28 -5.26 5.04
CA ARG A 64 18.52 -6.05 5.11
C ARG A 64 18.45 -6.95 6.34
N GLY A 65 18.50 -8.26 6.07
CA GLY A 65 18.54 -9.26 7.14
C GLY A 65 19.77 -9.11 8.03
N ARG A 66 19.64 -9.42 9.32
CA ARG A 66 20.72 -9.29 10.31
C ARG A 66 21.65 -10.51 10.39
N LYS A 67 21.46 -11.51 9.53
CA LYS A 67 22.20 -12.78 9.56
C LYS A 67 23.36 -12.85 8.55
N GLY A 68 23.71 -11.73 7.91
CA GLY A 68 24.70 -11.68 6.84
C GLY A 68 24.12 -12.04 5.48
N ASP A 69 25.01 -12.33 4.52
CA ASP A 69 24.64 -12.62 3.14
C ASP A 69 23.74 -13.86 3.03
N GLY A 70 22.77 -13.79 2.12
CA GLY A 70 21.77 -14.84 1.96
C GLY A 70 20.82 -14.58 0.78
N PRO A 71 19.83 -15.47 0.57
CA PRO A 71 18.86 -15.32 -0.50
C PRO A 71 18.00 -14.05 -0.32
N THR A 72 17.55 -13.48 -1.44
CA THR A 72 16.68 -12.29 -1.48
C THR A 72 15.29 -12.68 -1.98
N ILE A 73 14.25 -12.09 -1.38
CA ILE A 73 12.84 -12.30 -1.76
C ILE A 73 12.23 -10.95 -2.12
N GLY A 74 11.52 -10.89 -3.25
CA GLY A 74 10.73 -9.74 -3.66
C GLY A 74 9.24 -9.98 -3.38
N LEU A 75 8.58 -8.99 -2.77
CA LEU A 75 7.13 -8.92 -2.63
C LEU A 75 6.63 -7.70 -3.39
N ARG A 76 5.44 -7.79 -4.00
CA ARG A 76 4.92 -6.74 -4.89
C ARG A 76 3.44 -6.50 -4.65
N ALA A 77 3.08 -5.23 -4.49
CA ALA A 77 1.72 -4.70 -4.56
C ALA A 77 1.62 -3.66 -5.69
N ASP A 78 0.53 -3.67 -6.45
CA ASP A 78 0.12 -2.59 -7.35
C ASP A 78 -0.60 -1.48 -6.58
N MET A 79 -0.59 -0.24 -7.10
CA MET A 79 -1.10 0.96 -6.41
C MET A 79 -2.26 1.65 -7.10
N ASP A 80 -2.53 1.36 -8.37
CA ASP A 80 -3.49 2.13 -9.17
C ASP A 80 -4.93 1.68 -8.98
N ALA A 81 -5.86 2.56 -9.30
CA ALA A 81 -7.29 2.34 -9.30
C ALA A 81 -7.83 2.31 -10.73
N LEU A 82 -9.15 2.12 -10.87
CA LEU A 82 -9.84 2.05 -12.15
C LEU A 82 -10.76 3.27 -12.36
N PRO A 83 -11.00 3.68 -13.62
CA PRO A 83 -11.86 4.81 -13.97
C PRO A 83 -13.35 4.42 -13.88
N ILE A 84 -13.83 4.14 -12.67
CA ILE A 84 -15.16 3.63 -12.37
C ILE A 84 -15.78 4.48 -11.26
N ASP A 85 -17.04 4.89 -11.42
CA ASP A 85 -17.82 5.49 -10.34
C ASP A 85 -18.17 4.42 -9.29
N GLU A 86 -17.78 4.67 -8.05
CA GLU A 86 -18.07 3.74 -6.96
C GLU A 86 -19.56 3.77 -6.57
N ILE A 87 -20.18 2.59 -6.51
CA ILE A 87 -21.60 2.41 -6.14
C ILE A 87 -21.80 1.58 -4.87
N THR A 88 -20.74 1.38 -4.08
CA THR A 88 -20.77 0.47 -2.92
C THR A 88 -21.58 1.01 -1.74
N GLY A 89 -21.72 2.34 -1.64
CA GLY A 89 -22.35 3.01 -0.50
C GLY A 89 -21.61 2.84 0.83
N LYS A 90 -20.34 2.41 0.81
CA LYS A 90 -19.56 2.22 2.05
C LYS A 90 -19.18 3.56 2.68
N PRO A 91 -19.03 3.63 4.03
CA PRO A 91 -18.57 4.84 4.71
C PRO A 91 -17.19 5.34 4.26
N TRP A 92 -16.39 4.47 3.64
CA TRP A 92 -15.07 4.76 3.09
C TRP A 92 -15.04 4.70 1.56
N ALA A 93 -16.19 4.84 0.90
CA ALA A 93 -16.24 4.93 -0.56
C ALA A 93 -15.35 6.08 -1.07
N SER A 94 -14.87 5.93 -2.29
CA SER A 94 -14.10 6.92 -3.03
C SER A 94 -14.77 8.29 -2.96
N THR A 95 -13.97 9.28 -2.58
CA THR A 95 -14.35 10.69 -2.59
C THR A 95 -14.02 11.36 -3.93
N VAL A 96 -13.35 10.62 -4.84
CA VAL A 96 -12.91 11.11 -6.15
C VAL A 96 -13.82 10.52 -7.22
N ARG A 97 -14.67 11.37 -7.81
CA ARG A 97 -15.62 10.97 -8.84
C ARG A 97 -14.94 10.28 -10.02
N GLY A 98 -15.54 9.22 -10.53
CA GLY A 98 -15.05 8.44 -11.66
C GLY A 98 -13.81 7.60 -11.37
N LYS A 99 -13.42 7.42 -10.10
CA LYS A 99 -12.27 6.61 -9.70
C LYS A 99 -12.63 5.70 -8.53
N MET A 100 -12.23 4.44 -8.61
CA MET A 100 -12.48 3.45 -7.57
C MET A 100 -11.38 2.39 -7.55
N HIS A 101 -10.93 2.00 -6.35
CA HIS A 101 -10.15 0.77 -6.17
C HIS A 101 -11.06 -0.47 -6.31
N ALA A 102 -11.50 -0.76 -7.53
CA ALA A 102 -12.41 -1.86 -7.83
C ALA A 102 -11.71 -3.22 -8.01
N CYS A 103 -10.37 -3.26 -8.04
CA CYS A 103 -9.57 -4.48 -8.15
C CYS A 103 -8.84 -4.85 -6.83
N GLY A 104 -9.01 -4.06 -5.76
CA GLY A 104 -8.43 -4.36 -4.45
C GLY A 104 -6.95 -3.98 -4.27
N HIS A 105 -6.37 -3.17 -5.16
CA HIS A 105 -4.98 -2.72 -5.05
C HIS A 105 -4.70 -1.92 -3.75
N ASP A 106 -5.70 -1.21 -3.22
CA ASP A 106 -5.68 -0.62 -1.87
C ASP A 106 -5.48 -1.67 -0.77
N GLY A 107 -6.08 -2.85 -0.93
CA GLY A 107 -5.90 -4.00 -0.05
C GLY A 107 -4.50 -4.61 -0.16
N HIS A 108 -3.96 -4.73 -1.39
CA HIS A 108 -2.59 -5.22 -1.60
C HIS A 108 -1.56 -4.33 -0.90
N ASN A 109 -1.68 -3.00 -1.02
CA ASN A 109 -0.79 -2.05 -0.32
C ASN A 109 -0.98 -2.02 1.19
N ALA A 110 -2.20 -2.27 1.69
CA ALA A 110 -2.41 -2.29 3.13
C ALA A 110 -1.77 -3.53 3.77
N MET A 111 -1.67 -4.64 3.03
CA MET A 111 -1.14 -5.91 3.53
C MET A 111 0.38 -6.04 3.43
N LEU A 112 1.03 -5.36 2.47
CA LEU A 112 2.46 -5.46 2.17
C LEU A 112 3.19 -4.16 2.50
#